data_AF-A0A4Y2C4G3-F1
#
_entry.id   AF-A0A4Y2C4G3-F1
#
_cell.length_a   1.000
_cell.length_b   1.000
_cell.length_c   1.000
_cell.angle_alpha   90.00
_cell.angle_beta   90.00
_cell.angle_gamma   90.00
#
_symmetry.space_group_name_H-M   'P 1'
#
loop_
_entity.id
_entity.type
_entity.pdbx_description
1 polymer ?
#
loop_
_entity_poly.entity_id
_entity_poly.type
_entity_poly.pdbx_seq_one_letter_code
_entity_poly.pdbx_strand_id
1 'polypeptide(L)'
;MRAFDSEKEFASWLLHLGEGESGEKIQLPPFFYPEIQDPVQQLFSDIDFKTVTPEELRGRSILTVTNDLSMQINNRVLECMPGNDVIYESMDNIVSNDPQDQLADTEEFLNSLTPTGMPSHKLR
;
A
#
# COMPACT_ATOMS: atom_id res chain seq x y z
N MET A 1 12.03 -1.83 -17.35
CA MET A 1 13.00 -1.43 -16.32
C MET A 1 14.30 -1.11 -17.04
N ARG A 2 14.95 0.03 -16.79
CA ARG A 2 16.19 0.44 -17.48
C ARG A 2 17.25 0.65 -16.41
N ALA A 3 18.41 0.02 -16.55
CA ALA A 3 19.54 0.29 -15.66
C ALA A 3 20.07 1.70 -15.91
N PHE A 4 20.41 2.41 -14.84
CA PHE A 4 21.16 3.66 -14.91
C PHE A 4 22.67 3.36 -15.10
N ASP A 5 23.42 4.32 -15.62
CA ASP A 5 24.87 4.16 -15.86
C ASP A 5 25.67 3.83 -14.58
N SER A 6 25.13 4.21 -13.41
CA SER A 6 25.69 3.89 -12.10
C SER A 6 25.44 2.45 -11.65
N GLU A 7 24.46 1.75 -12.21
CA GLU A 7 23.97 0.45 -11.73
C GLU A 7 24.61 -0.73 -12.48
N LYS A 8 25.94 -0.81 -12.45
CA LYS A 8 26.69 -1.81 -13.23
C LYS A 8 26.29 -3.26 -12.93
N GLU A 9 26.03 -3.57 -11.67
CA GLU A 9 25.64 -4.93 -11.24
C GLU A 9 24.25 -5.31 -11.76
N PHE A 10 23.28 -4.40 -11.65
CA PHE A 10 21.94 -4.59 -12.19
C PHE A 10 21.94 -4.68 -13.72
N ALA A 11 22.72 -3.83 -14.41
CA ALA A 11 22.89 -3.89 -15.86
C ALA A 11 23.47 -5.23 -16.33
N SER A 12 24.50 -5.72 -15.62
CA SER A 12 25.11 -7.03 -15.87
C SER A 12 24.10 -8.16 -15.67
N TRP A 13 23.33 -8.14 -14.59
CA TRP A 13 22.29 -9.14 -14.35
C TRP A 13 21.20 -9.13 -15.44
N LEU A 14 20.73 -7.95 -15.87
CA LEU A 14 19.76 -7.83 -16.97
C LEU A 14 20.30 -8.41 -18.28
N LEU A 15 21.60 -8.27 -18.56
CA LEU A 15 22.22 -8.82 -19.76
C LEU A 15 22.20 -10.36 -19.74
N HIS A 16 22.69 -10.98 -18.67
CA HIS A 16 22.65 -12.44 -18.51
C HIS A 16 21.22 -13.00 -18.58
N LEU A 17 20.25 -12.24 -18.05
CA LEU A 17 18.83 -12.57 -18.16
C LEU A 17 18.36 -12.56 -19.63
N GLY A 18 18.75 -11.54 -20.40
CA GLY A 18 18.40 -11.42 -21.82
C GLY A 18 19.09 -12.45 -22.72
N GLU A 19 20.26 -12.94 -22.32
CA GLU A 19 21.01 -14.01 -23.00
C GLU A 19 20.46 -15.41 -22.69
N GLY A 20 19.52 -15.53 -21.74
CA GLY A 20 18.86 -16.78 -21.40
C GLY A 20 19.66 -17.67 -20.44
N GLU A 21 20.68 -17.12 -19.77
CA GLU A 21 21.56 -17.89 -18.88
C GLU A 21 20.88 -18.28 -17.55
N SER A 22 19.75 -17.66 -17.21
CA SER A 22 19.00 -17.94 -15.96
C SER A 22 18.17 -19.24 -15.99
N GLY A 23 18.15 -20.00 -17.09
CA GLY A 23 17.32 -21.21 -17.20
C GLY A 23 15.82 -20.92 -17.11
N GLU A 24 15.01 -21.88 -16.66
CA GLU A 24 13.54 -21.73 -16.59
C GLU A 24 13.05 -20.79 -15.48
N LYS A 25 13.87 -20.57 -14.44
CA LYS A 25 13.50 -19.76 -13.27
C LYS A 25 14.50 -18.63 -13.06
N ILE A 26 14.00 -17.41 -13.12
CA ILE A 26 14.79 -16.22 -12.86
C ILE A 26 15.17 -16.17 -11.37
N GLN A 27 16.47 -16.23 -11.09
CA GLN A 27 17.00 -16.01 -9.74
C GLN A 27 17.18 -14.51 -9.52
N LEU A 28 16.54 -13.98 -8.47
CA LEU A 28 16.72 -12.59 -8.07
C LEU A 28 18.04 -12.43 -7.30
N PRO A 29 18.91 -11.49 -7.70
CA PRO A 29 20.15 -11.19 -6.99
C PRO A 29 19.92 -10.73 -5.54
N PRO A 30 20.90 -10.90 -4.65
CA PRO A 30 20.82 -10.46 -3.25
C PRO A 30 20.47 -8.97 -3.08
N PHE A 31 20.93 -8.11 -3.99
CA PHE A 31 20.68 -6.66 -3.91
C PHE A 31 19.21 -6.26 -4.16
N PHE A 32 18.35 -7.18 -4.61
CA PHE A 32 16.90 -6.94 -4.68
C PHE A 32 16.21 -7.07 -3.31
N TYR A 33 16.85 -7.74 -2.36
CA TYR A 33 16.30 -7.94 -1.03
C TYR A 33 16.78 -6.80 -0.14
N PRO A 34 15.87 -5.92 0.33
CA PRO A 34 16.27 -4.84 1.23
C PRO A 34 16.72 -5.40 2.58
N GLU A 35 17.71 -4.75 3.20
CA GLU A 35 18.15 -5.11 4.55
C GLU A 35 17.03 -4.93 5.58
N ILE A 36 16.22 -3.86 5.41
CA ILE A 36 15.04 -3.58 6.21
C ILE A 36 13.83 -4.21 5.51
N GLN A 37 13.20 -5.18 6.19
CA GLN A 37 12.05 -5.91 5.66
C GLN A 37 10.72 -5.17 5.84
N ASP A 38 10.63 -4.26 6.81
CA ASP A 38 9.45 -3.40 6.99
C ASP A 38 9.49 -2.26 5.97
N PRO A 39 8.59 -2.22 4.96
CA PRO A 39 8.62 -1.19 3.92
C PRO A 39 8.35 0.21 4.47
N VAL A 40 7.62 0.33 5.59
CA VAL A 40 7.38 1.63 6.23
C VAL A 40 8.67 2.15 6.86
N GLN A 41 9.39 1.31 7.59
CA GLN A 41 10.70 1.68 8.13
C GLN A 41 11.71 1.95 7.02
N GLN A 42 11.72 1.12 5.97
CA GLN A 42 12.63 1.29 4.85
C GLN A 42 12.43 2.66 4.16
N LEU A 43 11.19 3.10 3.97
CA LEU A 43 10.88 4.31 3.21
C LEU A 43 10.76 5.58 4.06
N PHE A 44 10.46 5.47 5.36
CA PHE A 44 10.16 6.63 6.21
C PHE A 44 11.08 6.75 7.44
N SER A 45 12.12 5.93 7.58
CA SER A 45 13.04 5.98 8.74
C SER A 45 13.84 7.28 8.87
N ASP A 46 14.02 8.00 7.76
CA ASP A 46 14.69 9.30 7.69
C ASP A 46 13.74 10.48 7.95
N ILE A 47 12.44 10.24 8.12
CA ILE A 47 11.43 11.29 8.32
C ILE A 47 11.07 11.42 9.80
N ASP A 48 11.10 12.65 10.30
CA ASP A 48 10.41 13.03 11.52
C ASP A 48 9.00 13.50 11.21
N PHE A 49 8.00 12.65 11.44
CA PHE A 49 6.59 12.98 11.18
C PHE A 49 6.07 14.18 11.99
N LYS A 50 6.78 14.68 13.00
CA LYS A 50 6.42 15.91 13.73
C LYS A 50 6.73 17.19 12.98
N THR A 51 7.71 17.14 12.08
CA THR A 51 8.21 18.33 11.38
C THR A 51 8.15 18.18 9.86
N VAL A 52 7.67 17.03 9.37
CA VAL A 52 7.59 16.70 7.95
C VAL A 52 6.79 17.71 7.13
N THR A 53 7.33 18.05 5.97
CA THR A 53 6.71 18.88 4.94
C THR A 53 6.13 18.03 3.81
N PRO A 54 5.10 18.51 3.08
CA PRO A 54 4.57 17.80 1.90
C PRO A 54 5.64 17.51 0.84
N GLU A 55 6.64 18.37 0.72
CA GLU A 55 7.77 18.22 -0.20
C GLU A 55 8.64 17.00 0.15
N GLU A 56 8.87 16.72 1.43
CA GLU A 56 9.67 15.57 1.88
C GLU A 56 8.95 14.23 1.66
N LEU A 57 7.61 14.25 1.63
CA LEU A 57 6.79 13.10 1.28
C LEU A 57 6.68 12.87 -0.23
N ARG A 58 7.05 13.87 -1.05
CA ARG A 58 6.94 13.76 -2.51
C ARG A 58 7.82 12.64 -3.04
N GLY A 59 7.25 11.80 -3.91
CA GLY A 59 7.97 10.70 -4.55
C GLY A 59 8.16 9.48 -3.65
N ARG A 60 7.64 9.49 -2.42
CA ARG A 60 7.58 8.33 -1.55
C ARG A 60 6.24 7.63 -1.74
N SER A 61 6.27 6.39 -2.23
CA SER A 61 5.08 5.56 -2.39
C SER A 61 5.43 4.10 -2.19
N ILE A 62 4.61 3.39 -1.42
CA ILE A 62 4.69 1.92 -1.29
C ILE A 62 3.58 1.35 -2.18
N LEU A 63 3.97 0.52 -3.15
CA LEU A 63 3.03 -0.16 -4.03
C LEU A 63 2.78 -1.57 -3.50
N THR A 64 1.51 -1.99 -3.45
CA THR A 64 1.10 -3.33 -3.05
C THR A 64 0.32 -4.01 -4.16
N VAL A 65 0.19 -5.34 -4.06
CA VAL A 65 -0.58 -6.13 -5.02
C VAL A 65 -2.09 -5.99 -4.80
N THR A 66 -2.52 -5.78 -3.54
CA THR A 66 -3.94 -5.68 -3.16
C THR A 66 -4.22 -4.42 -2.37
N ASN A 67 -5.46 -3.95 -2.48
CA ASN A 67 -5.95 -2.78 -1.72
C ASN A 67 -5.99 -3.05 -0.20
N ASP A 68 -6.28 -4.28 0.21
CA ASP A 68 -6.28 -4.62 1.64
C ASP A 68 -4.88 -4.46 2.26
N LEU A 69 -3.84 -4.86 1.52
CA LEU A 69 -2.45 -4.66 1.94
C LEU A 69 -2.06 -3.18 1.91
N SER A 70 -2.50 -2.41 0.91
CA SER A 70 -2.21 -0.96 0.90
C SER A 70 -2.88 -0.25 2.07
N MET A 71 -4.11 -0.62 2.42
CA MET A 71 -4.83 -0.07 3.56
C MET A 71 -4.13 -0.40 4.88
N GLN A 72 -3.64 -1.64 5.06
CA GLN A 72 -2.84 -2.02 6.23
C GLN A 72 -1.55 -1.19 6.33
N ILE A 73 -0.83 -1.01 5.22
CA ILE A 73 0.40 -0.20 5.20
C ILE A 73 0.10 1.28 5.45
N ASN A 74 -0.96 1.83 4.86
CA ASN A 74 -1.37 3.21 5.09
C ASN A 74 -1.71 3.46 6.56
N ASN A 75 -2.47 2.55 7.19
CA ASN A 75 -2.76 2.62 8.63
C ASN A 75 -1.49 2.54 9.47
N ARG A 76 -0.52 1.71 9.08
CA ARG A 76 0.79 1.62 9.75
C ARG A 76 1.59 2.92 9.64
N VAL A 77 1.55 3.60 8.51
CA VAL A 77 2.17 4.92 8.33
C VAL A 77 1.46 5.97 9.20
N LEU A 78 0.12 5.95 9.26
CA LEU A 78 -0.66 6.85 10.12
C LEU A 78 -0.31 6.68 11.61
N GLU A 79 -0.05 5.47 12.09
CA GLU A 79 0.41 5.21 13.46
C GLU A 79 1.76 5.88 13.80
N CYS A 80 2.58 6.18 12.79
CA CYS A 80 3.83 6.92 12.98
C CYS A 80 3.63 8.44 13.01
N MET A 81 2.48 8.93 12.51
CA MET A 81 2.17 10.36 12.51
C MET A 81 1.77 10.83 13.91
N PRO A 82 2.22 12.02 14.33
CA PRO A 82 1.81 12.59 15.60
C PRO A 82 0.38 13.11 15.51
N GLY A 83 -0.36 12.95 16.60
CA GLY A 83 -1.74 13.41 16.70
C GLY A 83 -2.62 12.37 17.37
N ASN A 84 -3.89 12.71 17.53
CA ASN A 84 -4.90 11.75 17.93
C ASN A 84 -5.53 11.16 16.67
N ASP A 85 -5.86 9.88 16.73
CA ASP A 85 -6.66 9.24 15.70
C ASP A 85 -8.03 9.92 15.60
N VAL A 86 -8.43 10.24 14.37
CA VAL A 86 -9.77 10.72 14.05
C VAL A 86 -10.38 9.71 13.10
N ILE A 87 -11.51 9.13 13.49
CA ILE A 87 -12.22 8.17 12.64
C ILE A 87 -13.45 8.86 12.07
N TYR A 88 -13.54 8.89 10.75
CA TYR A 88 -14.73 9.30 10.00
C TYR A 88 -15.49 8.04 9.61
N GLU A 89 -16.74 7.94 10.05
CA GLU A 89 -17.63 6.84 9.71
C GLU A 89 -18.62 7.30 8.63
N SER A 90 -18.79 6.53 7.56
CA SER A 90 -19.85 6.79 6.57
C SER A 90 -21.23 6.60 7.19
N MET A 91 -22.21 7.34 6.69
CA MET A 91 -23.61 7.16 7.05
C MET A 91 -24.29 6.34 5.96
N ASP A 92 -24.33 5.02 6.15
CA ASP A 92 -24.97 4.09 5.22
C ASP A 92 -26.37 3.73 5.76
N ASN A 93 -27.40 4.27 5.12
CA ASN A 93 -28.79 3.96 5.45
C ASN A 93 -29.45 3.19 4.30
N ILE A 94 -30.20 2.15 4.64
CA ILE A 94 -31.02 1.40 3.68
C ILE A 94 -32.20 2.29 3.26
N VAL A 95 -32.34 2.55 1.96
CA VAL A 95 -33.51 3.20 1.39
C VAL A 95 -34.27 2.18 0.56
N SER A 96 -35.02 1.28 1.22
CA SER A 96 -35.92 0.32 0.57
C SER A 96 -37.29 0.27 1.25
N ASN A 97 -38.33 0.15 0.43
CA ASN A 97 -39.72 -0.04 0.88
C ASN A 97 -40.06 -1.53 1.03
N ASP A 98 -39.18 -2.46 0.63
CA ASP A 98 -39.37 -3.90 0.79
C ASP A 98 -38.86 -4.35 2.17
N PRO A 99 -39.71 -4.95 3.03
CA PRO A 99 -39.28 -5.48 4.32
C PRO A 99 -38.22 -6.61 4.21
N GLN A 100 -38.14 -7.31 3.08
CA GLN A 100 -37.14 -8.37 2.87
C GLN A 100 -35.74 -7.78 2.67
N ASP A 101 -35.62 -6.66 1.95
CA ASP A 101 -34.35 -5.96 1.75
C ASP A 101 -33.79 -5.44 3.08
N GLN A 102 -34.66 -4.96 3.98
CA GLN A 102 -34.27 -4.51 5.33
C GLN A 102 -33.73 -5.65 6.21
N LEU A 103 -34.10 -6.90 5.93
CA LEU A 103 -33.60 -8.09 6.62
C LEU A 103 -32.32 -8.65 5.97
N ALA A 104 -32.16 -8.48 4.67
CA ALA A 104 -31.05 -9.01 3.90
C ALA A 104 -29.81 -8.09 3.92
N ASP A 105 -30.01 -6.79 3.78
CA ASP A 105 -28.95 -5.78 3.63
C ASP A 105 -28.78 -4.98 4.92
N THR A 106 -28.39 -5.63 6.02
CA THR A 106 -28.22 -4.92 7.31
C THR A 106 -27.13 -3.85 7.23
N GLU A 107 -27.20 -2.85 8.11
CA GLU A 107 -26.17 -1.81 8.21
C GLU A 107 -24.77 -2.41 8.43
N GLU A 108 -24.65 -3.48 9.23
CA GLU A 108 -23.36 -4.16 9.44
C GLU A 108 -22.83 -4.81 8.16
N PHE A 109 -23.72 -5.38 7.33
CA PHE A 109 -23.34 -5.92 6.04
C PHE A 109 -22.87 -4.80 5.11
N LEU A 110 -23.61 -3.70 5.00
CA LEU A 110 -23.23 -2.55 4.17
C LEU A 110 -21.91 -1.92 4.62
N ASN A 111 -21.74 -1.72 5.93
CA ASN A 111 -20.52 -1.16 6.53
C ASN A 111 -19.29 -2.07 6.34
N SER A 112 -19.49 -3.35 6.03
CA SER A 112 -18.41 -4.29 5.70
C SER A 112 -17.94 -4.19 4.24
N LEU A 113 -18.74 -3.58 3.36
CA LEU A 113 -18.40 -3.46 1.96
C LEU A 113 -17.32 -2.39 1.76
N THR A 114 -16.42 -2.66 0.82
CA THR A 114 -15.46 -1.66 0.31
C THR A 114 -15.53 -1.66 -1.21
N PRO A 115 -16.58 -1.04 -1.80
CA PRO A 115 -16.76 -1.01 -3.24
C PRO A 115 -15.54 -0.40 -3.93
N THR A 116 -15.21 -0.90 -5.13
CA THR A 116 -14.07 -0.37 -5.88
C THR A 116 -14.26 1.12 -6.19
N GLY A 117 -13.27 1.93 -5.81
CA GLY A 117 -13.30 3.37 -6.00
C GLY A 117 -13.97 4.16 -4.87
N MET A 118 -14.48 3.51 -3.82
CA MET A 118 -14.99 4.15 -2.61
C MET A 118 -14.08 3.89 -1.41
N PRO A 119 -13.98 4.83 -0.45
CA PRO A 119 -13.30 4.57 0.81
C PRO A 119 -14.06 3.52 1.63
N SER A 120 -13.38 2.88 2.58
CA SER A 120 -14.02 2.03 3.58
C SER A 120 -14.97 2.84 4.46
N HIS A 121 -15.97 2.17 5.04
CA HIS A 121 -16.93 2.78 5.97
C HIS A 121 -16.22 3.56 7.08
N LYS A 122 -15.14 3.01 7.64
CA LYS A 122 -14.28 3.71 8.58
C LYS A 122 -13.05 4.23 7.86
N LEU A 123 -12.90 5.55 7.82
CA LEU A 123 -11.72 6.24 7.33
C LEU A 123 -10.98 6.84 8.53
N ARG A 124 -9.70 6.49 8.67
CA ARG A 124 -8.80 7.03 9.69
C ARG A 124 -7.98 8.18 9.14
#